data_AF-A0A928MW20-F1
#
_entry.id   AF-A0A928MW20-F1
#
_cell.length_a   1.000
_cell.length_b   1.000
_cell.length_c   1.000
_cell.angle_alpha   90.00
_cell.angle_beta   90.00
_cell.angle_gamma   90.00
#
_symmetry.space_group_name_H-M   'P 1'
#
loop_
_entity.id
_entity.type
_entity.pdbx_description
1 polymer ?
#
loop_
_entity_poly.entity_id
_entity_poly.type
_entity_poly.pdbx_seq_one_letter_code
_entity_poly.pdbx_strand_id
1 'polypeptide(L)'
;MSPSRSNRTYHAMTSQRKQRRKHQPLWTLPLFFFASYVFGELVFRIDVGIGFFGIGIWYILLFGASAALLSSAIVSLCPPKWGRVVAILLVTVSLLLFGAQAVYQGVFGRFFVFSSIGGAGQVAEFWKVTLKTIWNELFYIILYALPVIFLLSPLHRLIRFPAFYWKRPAFFGAAGIVMHLFALLCLLFGGTDIGSVHELFYEPTYVLDERVGALGMHQGFVRDIRYFVFDSGSNDLELELEGEHTEESSPIAGEGQILFNAEDPIIPGSEEDLATESGDPSVIIDRSPNVMDIDFETLIATEEDEDVRAMHEY
;
A
#
# COMPACT_ATOMS: atom_id res chain seq x y z
N MET A 1 -58.15 14.06 30.83
CA MET A 1 -56.69 14.33 30.79
C MET A 1 -56.27 14.56 29.35
N SER A 2 -56.02 15.80 28.93
CA SER A 2 -55.52 16.07 27.58
C SER A 2 -54.01 15.76 27.56
N PRO A 3 -53.50 15.06 26.53
CA PRO A 3 -52.07 14.79 26.44
C PRO A 3 -51.31 16.12 26.27
N SER A 4 -50.30 16.34 27.10
CA SER A 4 -49.51 17.58 27.09
C SER A 4 -48.92 17.83 25.69
N ARG A 5 -48.86 19.12 25.28
CA ARG A 5 -48.32 19.55 23.97
C ARG A 5 -46.95 18.94 23.64
N SER A 6 -46.14 18.68 24.67
CA SER A 6 -44.84 18.00 24.59
C SER A 6 -44.92 16.59 23.99
N ASN A 7 -45.86 15.75 24.43
CA ASN A 7 -45.96 14.37 23.91
C ASN A 7 -46.35 14.33 22.43
N ARG A 8 -47.17 15.30 21.96
CA ARG A 8 -47.53 15.39 20.53
C ARG A 8 -46.34 15.78 19.66
N THR A 9 -45.46 16.67 20.10
CA THR A 9 -44.27 17.06 19.34
C THR A 9 -43.24 15.93 19.30
N TYR A 10 -43.01 15.21 20.39
CA TYR A 10 -42.12 14.03 20.39
C TYR A 10 -42.64 12.91 19.46
N HIS A 11 -43.94 12.61 19.49
CA HIS A 11 -44.53 11.62 18.58
C HIS A 11 -44.50 12.06 17.12
N ALA A 12 -44.72 13.35 16.81
CA ALA A 12 -44.61 13.88 15.46
C ALA A 12 -43.16 13.83 14.92
N MET A 13 -42.16 14.15 15.76
CA MET A 13 -40.75 14.07 15.38
C MET A 13 -40.29 12.63 15.16
N THR A 14 -40.76 11.68 15.98
CA THR A 14 -40.40 10.25 15.82
C THR A 14 -41.08 9.60 14.62
N SER A 15 -42.33 9.97 14.30
CA SER A 15 -43.03 9.50 13.10
C SER A 15 -42.41 10.08 11.82
N GLN A 16 -42.09 11.38 11.78
CA GLN A 16 -41.38 12.00 10.67
C GLN A 16 -39.98 11.38 10.45
N ARG A 17 -39.25 11.06 11.53
CA ARG A 17 -37.94 10.37 11.44
C ARG A 17 -38.07 8.95 10.88
N LYS A 18 -39.10 8.19 11.28
CA LYS A 18 -39.39 6.86 10.68
C LYS A 18 -39.77 6.98 9.20
N GLN A 19 -40.55 8.00 8.83
CA GLN A 19 -40.97 8.22 7.44
C GLN A 19 -39.81 8.65 6.54
N ARG A 20 -38.89 9.51 7.00
CA ARG A 20 -37.65 9.87 6.28
C ARG A 20 -36.72 8.68 6.03
N ARG A 21 -36.58 7.76 7.00
CA ARG A 21 -35.81 6.51 6.81
C ARG A 21 -36.44 5.54 5.81
N LYS A 22 -37.77 5.60 5.62
CA LYS A 22 -38.49 4.80 4.62
C LYS A 22 -38.21 5.26 3.19
N HIS A 23 -37.93 6.56 2.99
CA HIS A 23 -37.72 7.20 1.69
C HIS A 23 -36.26 7.32 1.23
N GLN A 24 -35.27 6.94 2.05
CA GLN A 24 -33.89 6.97 1.56
C GLN A 24 -33.67 5.93 0.46
N PRO A 25 -33.02 6.31 -0.64
CA PRO A 25 -32.87 5.42 -1.78
C PRO A 25 -31.86 4.32 -1.50
N LEU A 26 -32.08 3.16 -2.14
CA LEU A 26 -31.27 1.95 -1.95
C LEU A 26 -29.82 2.11 -2.44
N TRP A 27 -29.54 3.12 -3.27
CA TRP A 27 -28.20 3.41 -3.79
C TRP A 27 -27.28 4.13 -2.80
N THR A 28 -27.78 4.59 -1.64
CA THR A 28 -26.95 5.29 -0.64
C THR A 28 -25.82 4.43 -0.07
N LEU A 29 -26.07 3.13 0.14
CA LEU A 29 -25.09 2.19 0.67
C LEU A 29 -23.93 1.91 -0.31
N PRO A 30 -24.19 1.48 -1.57
CA PRO A 30 -23.10 1.29 -2.53
C PRO A 30 -22.38 2.59 -2.87
N LEU A 31 -23.09 3.72 -2.93
CA LEU A 31 -22.44 5.01 -3.15
C LEU A 31 -21.46 5.36 -2.02
N PHE A 32 -21.84 5.10 -0.77
CA PHE A 32 -20.95 5.33 0.36
C PHE A 32 -19.69 4.45 0.29
N PHE A 33 -19.85 3.14 0.00
CA PHE A 33 -18.68 2.26 -0.17
C PHE A 33 -17.79 2.71 -1.33
N PHE A 34 -18.40 3.06 -2.46
CA PHE A 34 -17.69 3.54 -3.63
C PHE A 34 -16.87 4.79 -3.30
N ALA A 35 -17.50 5.79 -2.70
CA ALA A 35 -16.84 7.01 -2.26
C ALA A 35 -15.72 6.70 -1.26
N SER A 36 -15.92 5.78 -0.32
CA SER A 36 -14.93 5.42 0.71
C SER A 36 -13.69 4.75 0.11
N TYR A 37 -13.89 3.80 -0.81
CA TYR A 37 -12.79 3.06 -1.44
C TYR A 37 -12.01 3.94 -2.43
N VAL A 38 -12.71 4.70 -3.27
CA VAL A 38 -12.06 5.65 -4.19
C VAL A 38 -11.31 6.72 -3.41
N PHE A 39 -11.91 7.26 -2.34
CA PHE A 39 -11.24 8.22 -1.47
C PHE A 39 -9.96 7.62 -0.85
N GLY A 40 -10.01 6.39 -0.32
CA GLY A 40 -8.85 5.71 0.22
C GLY A 40 -7.72 5.56 -0.81
N GLU A 41 -8.03 5.10 -2.02
CA GLU A 41 -7.07 5.00 -3.13
C GLU A 41 -6.45 6.36 -3.52
N LEU A 42 -7.27 7.41 -3.62
CA LEU A 42 -6.79 8.73 -4.00
C LEU A 42 -5.90 9.34 -2.92
N VAL A 43 -6.27 9.19 -1.64
CA VAL A 43 -5.43 9.61 -0.52
C VAL A 43 -4.12 8.84 -0.54
N PHE A 44 -4.18 7.53 -0.75
CA PHE A 44 -2.99 6.67 -0.82
C PHE A 44 -2.04 7.03 -1.95
N ARG A 45 -2.56 7.39 -3.12
CA ARG A 45 -1.73 7.88 -4.22
C ARG A 45 -1.00 9.16 -3.86
N ILE A 46 -1.68 10.09 -3.18
CA ILE A 46 -1.09 11.37 -2.77
C ILE A 46 -0.02 11.12 -1.70
N ASP A 47 -0.32 10.27 -0.72
CA ASP A 47 0.55 9.88 0.39
C ASP A 47 1.88 9.28 -0.13
N VAL A 48 1.80 8.28 -0.99
CA VAL A 48 2.97 7.56 -1.52
C VAL A 48 3.63 8.26 -2.72
N GLY A 49 3.11 9.42 -3.15
CA GLY A 49 3.69 10.19 -4.26
C GLY A 49 3.47 9.58 -5.65
N ILE A 50 2.50 8.68 -5.80
CA ILE A 50 2.09 8.13 -7.09
C ILE A 50 1.42 9.24 -7.90
N GLY A 51 1.79 9.39 -9.18
CA GLY A 51 1.19 10.36 -10.08
C GLY A 51 -0.35 10.33 -10.03
N PHE A 52 -0.96 11.51 -9.81
CA PHE A 52 -2.41 11.60 -9.63
C PHE A 52 -3.17 11.27 -10.91
N PHE A 53 -2.71 11.79 -12.05
CA PHE A 53 -3.33 11.59 -13.35
C PHE A 53 -2.76 10.37 -14.07
N GLY A 54 -3.64 9.55 -14.64
CA GLY A 54 -3.25 8.40 -15.44
C GLY A 54 -4.40 7.43 -15.67
N ILE A 55 -4.13 6.39 -16.44
CA ILE A 55 -5.07 5.31 -16.69
C ILE A 55 -5.52 4.62 -15.39
N GLY A 56 -4.68 4.64 -14.35
CA GLY A 56 -4.99 4.01 -13.06
C GLY A 56 -6.20 4.62 -12.32
N ILE A 57 -6.55 5.89 -12.55
CA ILE A 57 -7.79 6.45 -12.00
C ILE A 57 -8.99 5.68 -12.53
N TRP A 58 -9.02 5.36 -13.83
CA TRP A 58 -10.12 4.63 -14.43
C TRP A 58 -10.29 3.25 -13.78
N TYR A 59 -9.19 2.52 -13.60
CA TYR A 59 -9.25 1.21 -12.96
C TYR A 59 -9.65 1.28 -11.48
N ILE A 60 -9.20 2.30 -10.74
CA ILE A 60 -9.67 2.56 -9.38
C ILE A 60 -11.19 2.78 -9.34
N LEU A 61 -11.74 3.54 -10.29
CA LEU A 61 -13.19 3.77 -10.37
C LEU A 61 -13.93 2.48 -10.73
N LEU A 62 -13.46 1.70 -11.71
CA LEU A 62 -14.13 0.47 -12.13
C LEU A 62 -14.09 -0.60 -11.02
N PHE A 63 -12.90 -0.91 -10.52
CA PHE A 63 -12.72 -1.90 -9.46
C PHE A 63 -13.31 -1.44 -8.12
N GLY A 64 -13.23 -0.14 -7.80
CA GLY A 64 -13.88 0.46 -6.64
C GLY A 64 -15.40 0.33 -6.71
N ALA A 65 -16.02 0.52 -7.88
CA ALA A 65 -17.46 0.32 -8.08
C ALA A 65 -17.87 -1.14 -7.88
N SER A 66 -17.08 -2.07 -8.41
CA SER A 66 -17.26 -3.51 -8.18
C SER A 66 -17.19 -3.85 -6.69
N ALA A 67 -16.11 -3.45 -6.00
CA ALA A 67 -15.92 -3.69 -4.58
C ALA A 67 -17.06 -3.09 -3.74
N ALA A 68 -17.52 -1.90 -4.09
CA ALA A 68 -18.63 -1.24 -3.39
C ALA A 68 -19.96 -1.99 -3.51
N LEU A 69 -20.26 -2.53 -4.69
CA LEU A 69 -21.45 -3.35 -4.92
C LEU A 69 -21.36 -4.68 -4.17
N LEU A 70 -20.20 -5.34 -4.18
CA LEU A 70 -19.97 -6.58 -3.43
C LEU A 70 -20.07 -6.36 -1.91
N SER A 71 -19.45 -5.30 -1.37
CA SER A 71 -19.58 -4.92 0.04
C SER A 71 -21.03 -4.58 0.41
N SER A 72 -21.77 -3.94 -0.49
CA SER A 72 -23.21 -3.70 -0.30
C SER A 72 -24.04 -4.98 -0.30
N ALA A 73 -23.66 -5.97 -1.11
CA ALA A 73 -24.26 -7.29 -1.08
C ALA A 73 -24.02 -7.97 0.28
N ILE A 74 -22.78 -7.97 0.76
CA ILE A 74 -22.39 -8.54 2.06
C ILE A 74 -23.20 -7.89 3.19
N VAL A 75 -23.24 -6.55 3.26
CA VAL A 75 -24.01 -5.83 4.29
C VAL A 75 -25.51 -6.10 4.19
N SER A 76 -26.05 -6.27 2.97
CA SER A 76 -27.47 -6.54 2.74
C SER A 76 -27.90 -7.97 3.12
N LEU A 77 -26.95 -8.90 3.33
CA LEU A 77 -27.21 -10.22 3.91
C LEU A 77 -27.49 -10.13 5.42
N CYS A 78 -27.04 -9.06 6.08
CA CYS A 78 -27.17 -8.90 7.52
C CYS A 78 -28.48 -8.19 7.91
N PRO A 79 -29.05 -8.50 9.10
CA PRO A 79 -30.09 -7.68 9.69
C PRO A 79 -29.62 -6.24 9.95
N PRO A 80 -30.51 -5.23 10.01
CA PRO A 80 -30.13 -3.81 10.12
C PRO A 80 -29.19 -3.45 11.28
N LYS A 81 -29.27 -4.18 12.40
CA LYS A 81 -28.38 -3.98 13.56
C LYS A 81 -26.95 -4.38 13.24
N TRP A 82 -26.78 -5.54 12.59
CA TRP A 82 -25.48 -6.10 12.23
C TRP A 82 -24.92 -5.48 10.95
N GLY A 83 -25.77 -5.04 10.02
CA GLY A 83 -25.33 -4.43 8.77
C GLY A 83 -24.43 -3.21 8.98
N ARG A 84 -24.68 -2.38 10.01
CA ARG A 84 -23.78 -1.26 10.35
C ARG A 84 -22.44 -1.74 10.87
N VAL A 85 -22.42 -2.76 11.73
CA VAL A 85 -21.18 -3.33 12.29
C VAL A 85 -20.33 -3.91 11.16
N VAL A 86 -20.95 -4.67 10.26
CA VAL A 86 -20.27 -5.24 9.09
C VAL A 86 -19.75 -4.16 8.15
N ALA A 87 -20.52 -3.08 7.92
CA ALA A 87 -20.05 -1.95 7.11
C ALA A 87 -18.84 -1.24 7.74
N ILE A 88 -18.86 -1.00 9.05
CA ILE A 88 -17.72 -0.45 9.79
C ILE A 88 -16.51 -1.39 9.63
N LEU A 89 -16.69 -2.69 9.87
CA LEU A 89 -15.62 -3.67 9.75
C LEU A 89 -14.99 -3.67 8.35
N LEU A 90 -15.79 -3.75 7.29
CA LEU A 90 -15.32 -3.78 5.91
C LEU A 90 -14.53 -2.52 5.54
N VAL A 91 -15.03 -1.35 5.94
CA VAL A 91 -14.36 -0.05 5.68
C VAL A 91 -13.09 0.07 6.51
N THR A 92 -13.13 -0.28 7.79
CA THR A 92 -11.96 -0.25 8.68
C THR A 92 -10.85 -1.17 8.19
N VAL A 93 -11.16 -2.42 7.80
CA VAL A 93 -10.16 -3.35 7.26
C VAL A 93 -9.53 -2.76 6.01
N SER A 94 -10.33 -2.28 5.05
CA SER A 94 -9.78 -1.68 3.82
C SER A 94 -8.88 -0.47 4.09
N LEU A 95 -9.23 0.37 5.05
CA LEU A 95 -8.46 1.59 5.38
C LEU A 95 -7.22 1.30 6.20
N LEU A 96 -7.27 0.28 7.05
CA LEU A 96 -6.10 -0.22 7.76
C LEU A 96 -5.08 -0.77 6.75
N LEU A 97 -5.53 -1.44 5.68
CA LEU A 97 -4.64 -1.88 4.61
C LEU A 97 -3.91 -0.71 3.94
N PHE A 98 -4.61 0.37 3.59
CA PHE A 98 -3.95 1.57 3.03
C PHE A 98 -2.93 2.16 4.00
N GLY A 99 -3.32 2.38 5.26
CA GLY A 99 -2.42 2.96 6.26
C GLY A 99 -1.21 2.06 6.57
N ALA A 100 -1.41 0.74 6.65
CA ALA A 100 -0.32 -0.21 6.88
C ALA A 100 0.66 -0.23 5.71
N GLN A 101 0.17 -0.22 4.47
CA GLN A 101 1.01 -0.18 3.27
C GLN A 101 1.77 1.14 3.14
N ALA A 102 1.12 2.27 3.44
CA ALA A 102 1.77 3.58 3.42
C ALA A 102 2.89 3.67 4.44
N VAL A 103 2.64 3.24 5.69
CA VAL A 103 3.68 3.20 6.74
C VAL A 103 4.80 2.24 6.36
N TYR A 104 4.49 1.07 5.79
CA TYR A 104 5.50 0.11 5.37
C TYR A 104 6.39 0.69 4.26
N GLN A 105 5.78 1.30 3.24
CA GLN A 105 6.52 1.98 2.18
C GLN A 105 7.38 3.13 2.73
N GLY A 106 6.87 3.91 3.69
CA GLY A 106 7.64 4.97 4.34
C GLY A 106 8.82 4.48 5.19
N VAL A 107 8.85 3.20 5.58
CA VAL A 107 9.98 2.60 6.31
C VAL A 107 10.96 1.91 5.36
N PHE A 108 10.46 1.16 4.37
CA PHE A 108 11.28 0.26 3.54
C PHE A 108 11.44 0.70 2.08
N GLY A 109 10.78 1.78 1.66
CA GLY A 109 10.83 2.31 0.29
C GLY A 109 10.06 1.49 -0.76
N ARG A 110 9.41 0.40 -0.36
CA ARG A 110 8.66 -0.53 -1.22
C ARG A 110 7.38 -1.01 -0.55
N PHE A 111 6.41 -1.51 -1.31
CA PHE A 111 5.20 -2.08 -0.72
C PHE A 111 5.41 -3.47 -0.09
N PHE A 112 4.59 -3.79 0.90
CA PHE A 112 4.61 -5.09 1.55
C PHE A 112 3.97 -6.15 0.64
N VAL A 113 4.68 -7.27 0.48
CA VAL A 113 4.27 -8.45 -0.29
C VAL A 113 4.21 -9.67 0.65
N PHE A 114 3.13 -10.46 0.59
CA PHE A 114 2.92 -11.59 1.51
C PHE A 114 3.96 -12.71 1.38
N SER A 115 4.56 -12.91 0.20
CA SER A 115 5.64 -13.88 0.01
C SER A 115 6.86 -13.58 0.88
N SER A 116 7.06 -12.32 1.30
CA SER A 116 8.20 -11.88 2.11
C SER A 116 8.01 -12.07 3.62
N ILE A 117 6.92 -12.68 4.08
CA ILE A 117 6.60 -12.80 5.52
C ILE A 117 7.63 -13.64 6.30
N GLY A 118 8.40 -14.49 5.60
CA GLY A 118 9.49 -15.28 6.19
C GLY A 118 10.66 -14.45 6.75
N GLY A 119 10.82 -13.19 6.29
CA GLY A 119 11.84 -12.25 6.79
C GLY A 119 11.37 -11.33 7.93
N ALA A 120 10.16 -11.52 8.46
CA ALA A 120 9.54 -10.57 9.40
C ALA A 120 10.29 -10.37 10.74
N GLY A 121 11.20 -11.28 11.10
CA GLY A 121 12.03 -11.15 12.31
C GLY A 121 12.94 -9.92 12.28
N GLN A 122 13.53 -9.61 11.13
CA GLN A 122 14.42 -8.44 10.95
C GLN A 122 13.64 -7.12 10.94
N VAL A 123 12.38 -7.14 10.48
CA VAL A 123 11.48 -5.97 10.44
C VAL A 123 11.16 -5.45 11.85
N ALA A 124 11.13 -6.33 12.86
CA ALA A 124 10.88 -5.94 14.24
C ALA A 124 11.99 -5.06 14.84
N GLU A 125 13.21 -5.14 14.32
CA GLU A 125 14.34 -4.32 14.79
C GLU A 125 14.14 -2.83 14.45
N PHE A 126 13.36 -2.54 13.40
CA PHE A 126 13.05 -1.18 12.94
C PHE A 126 11.81 -0.56 13.61
N TRP A 127 11.36 -1.07 14.77
CA TRP A 127 10.14 -0.58 15.44
C TRP A 127 10.19 0.92 15.79
N LYS A 128 11.35 1.45 16.18
CA LYS A 128 11.52 2.89 16.48
C LYS A 128 11.32 3.74 15.23
N VAL A 129 11.88 3.29 14.10
CA VAL A 129 11.72 3.93 12.80
C VAL A 129 10.25 3.87 12.40
N THR A 130 9.61 2.71 12.53
CA THR A 130 8.18 2.50 12.25
C THR A 130 7.30 3.48 13.04
N LEU A 131 7.54 3.64 14.35
CA LEU A 131 6.79 4.60 15.16
C LEU A 131 7.02 6.04 14.70
N LYS A 132 8.25 6.42 14.37
CA LYS A 132 8.57 7.74 13.84
C LYS A 132 7.85 8.00 12.52
N THR A 133 7.82 7.02 11.62
CA THR A 133 7.07 7.10 10.35
C THR A 133 5.57 7.27 10.60
N ILE A 134 4.97 6.49 11.52
CA ILE A 134 3.56 6.66 11.92
C ILE A 134 3.27 8.08 12.42
N TRP A 135 4.19 8.66 13.21
CA TRP A 135 4.04 10.04 13.70
C TRP A 135 4.12 11.07 12.58
N ASN A 136 5.00 10.86 11.60
CA ASN A 136 5.13 11.75 10.44
C ASN A 136 3.90 11.67 9.53
N GLU A 137 3.38 10.46 9.32
CA GLU A 137 2.21 10.20 8.46
C GLU A 137 0.86 10.35 9.18
N LEU A 138 0.85 10.92 10.39
CA LEU A 138 -0.36 11.03 11.20
C LEU A 138 -1.49 11.76 10.46
N PHE A 139 -1.14 12.74 9.62
CA PHE A 139 -2.11 13.45 8.78
C PHE A 139 -2.87 12.50 7.84
N TYR A 140 -2.16 11.65 7.07
CA TYR A 140 -2.79 10.70 6.16
C TYR A 140 -3.49 9.57 6.90
N ILE A 141 -2.97 9.12 8.04
CA ILE A 141 -3.64 8.14 8.91
C ILE A 141 -5.01 8.64 9.38
N ILE A 142 -5.09 9.91 9.80
CA ILE A 142 -6.37 10.54 10.16
C ILE A 142 -7.28 10.65 8.93
N LEU A 143 -6.71 10.94 7.76
CA LEU A 143 -7.46 11.06 6.51
C LEU A 143 -8.06 9.71 6.11
N TYR A 144 -7.30 8.61 6.18
CA TYR A 144 -7.81 7.25 6.00
C TYR A 144 -8.92 6.94 7.01
N ALA A 145 -8.87 7.41 8.25
CA ALA A 145 -9.92 7.15 9.24
C ALA A 145 -11.26 7.86 8.94
N LEU A 146 -11.30 8.84 8.04
CA LEU A 146 -12.45 9.71 7.81
C LEU A 146 -13.75 8.97 7.42
N PRO A 147 -13.75 7.95 6.54
CA PRO A 147 -14.96 7.17 6.24
C PRO A 147 -15.47 6.35 7.43
N VAL A 148 -14.57 5.88 8.31
CA VAL A 148 -14.95 5.19 9.56
C VAL A 148 -15.57 6.18 10.53
N ILE A 149 -14.94 7.36 10.70
CA ILE A 149 -15.46 8.44 11.55
C ILE A 149 -16.86 8.84 11.07
N PHE A 150 -17.08 8.94 9.75
CA PHE A 150 -18.39 9.19 9.16
C PHE A 150 -19.43 8.13 9.58
N LEU A 151 -19.07 6.85 9.52
CA LEU A 151 -19.96 5.75 9.94
C LEU A 151 -20.22 5.71 11.45
N LEU A 152 -19.30 6.18 12.29
CA LEU A 152 -19.46 6.27 13.74
C LEU A 152 -20.31 7.49 14.15
N SER A 153 -20.16 8.60 13.43
CA SER A 153 -20.86 9.86 13.66
C SER A 153 -22.38 9.75 13.46
N PRO A 154 -23.21 10.71 13.94
CA PRO A 154 -24.64 10.73 13.64
C PRO A 154 -24.95 10.92 12.14
N LEU A 155 -23.95 11.25 11.31
CA LEU A 155 -24.06 11.45 9.87
C LEU A 155 -24.31 10.14 9.11
N HIS A 156 -24.01 8.98 9.70
CA HIS A 156 -24.41 7.66 9.17
C HIS A 156 -25.92 7.55 8.90
N ARG A 157 -26.75 8.43 9.52
CA ARG A 157 -28.19 8.50 9.25
C ARG A 157 -28.52 8.90 7.80
N LEU A 158 -27.54 9.37 7.03
CA LEU A 158 -27.66 9.59 5.58
C LEU A 158 -27.64 8.26 4.80
N ILE A 159 -27.12 7.19 5.39
CA ILE A 159 -27.05 5.86 4.79
C ILE A 159 -28.23 5.02 5.27
N ARG A 160 -28.91 4.37 4.32
CA ARG A 160 -29.96 3.42 4.63
C ARG A 160 -29.38 2.01 4.76
N PHE A 161 -29.49 1.43 5.95
CA PHE A 161 -29.29 0.00 6.16
C PHE A 161 -30.61 -0.74 5.92
N PRO A 162 -30.77 -1.44 4.79
CA PRO A 162 -32.01 -2.12 4.47
C PRO A 162 -32.28 -3.28 5.42
N ALA A 163 -33.56 -3.60 5.65
CA ALA A 163 -33.93 -4.88 6.23
C ALA A 163 -33.55 -6.01 5.25
N PHE A 164 -33.22 -7.18 5.82
CA PHE A 164 -32.87 -8.36 5.06
C PHE A 164 -33.98 -8.72 4.06
N TYR A 165 -33.60 -8.87 2.80
CA TYR A 165 -34.48 -9.32 1.71
C TYR A 165 -33.60 -9.92 0.62
N TRP A 166 -33.66 -11.24 0.43
CA TRP A 166 -32.66 -12.00 -0.34
C TRP A 166 -32.40 -11.49 -1.76
N LYS A 167 -33.40 -10.87 -2.42
CA LYS A 167 -33.23 -10.31 -3.77
C LYS A 167 -32.26 -9.11 -3.82
N ARG A 168 -32.08 -8.38 -2.70
CA ARG A 168 -31.16 -7.23 -2.62
C ARG A 168 -29.69 -7.64 -2.67
N PRO A 169 -29.18 -8.52 -1.77
CA PRO A 169 -27.81 -8.98 -1.86
C PRO A 169 -27.57 -9.74 -3.18
N ALA A 170 -28.56 -10.49 -3.70
CA ALA A 170 -28.44 -11.11 -5.01
C ALA A 170 -28.27 -10.07 -6.14
N PHE A 171 -29.07 -9.00 -6.15
CA PHE A 171 -28.96 -7.92 -7.13
C PHE A 171 -27.60 -7.20 -7.05
N PHE A 172 -27.18 -6.79 -5.85
CA PHE A 172 -25.89 -6.11 -5.69
C PHE A 172 -24.71 -7.04 -5.99
N GLY A 173 -24.80 -8.32 -5.60
CA GLY A 173 -23.79 -9.32 -5.91
C GLY A 173 -23.65 -9.54 -7.41
N ALA A 174 -24.77 -9.76 -8.11
CA ALA A 174 -24.77 -9.92 -9.57
C ALA A 174 -24.24 -8.65 -10.27
N ALA A 175 -24.69 -7.46 -9.86
CA ALA A 175 -24.20 -6.20 -10.41
C ALA A 175 -22.70 -6.01 -10.15
N GLY A 176 -22.21 -6.36 -8.95
CA GLY A 176 -20.79 -6.30 -8.60
C GLY A 176 -19.95 -7.23 -9.46
N ILE A 177 -20.40 -8.48 -9.67
CA ILE A 177 -19.73 -9.45 -10.55
C ILE A 177 -19.70 -8.93 -11.99
N VAL A 178 -20.82 -8.43 -12.52
CA VAL A 178 -20.86 -7.86 -13.87
C VAL A 178 -19.91 -6.67 -14.01
N MET A 179 -19.86 -5.77 -13.01
CA MET A 179 -18.92 -4.65 -13.00
C MET A 179 -17.46 -5.12 -12.91
N HIS A 180 -17.18 -6.18 -12.16
CA HIS A 180 -15.84 -6.77 -12.11
C HIS A 180 -15.42 -7.35 -13.46
N LEU A 181 -16.29 -8.15 -14.09
CA LEU A 181 -16.07 -8.70 -15.43
C LEU A 181 -15.89 -7.60 -16.47
N PHE A 182 -16.63 -6.51 -16.34
CA PHE A 182 -16.46 -5.33 -17.19
C PHE A 182 -15.09 -4.67 -16.98
N ALA A 183 -14.60 -4.56 -15.74
CA ALA A 183 -13.26 -4.07 -15.47
C ALA A 183 -12.16 -4.96 -16.07
N LEU A 184 -12.33 -6.28 -16.00
CA LEU A 184 -11.43 -7.25 -16.65
C LEU A 184 -11.47 -7.14 -18.18
N LEU A 185 -12.65 -6.91 -18.75
CA LEU A 185 -12.79 -6.65 -20.19
C LEU A 185 -12.05 -5.38 -20.60
N CYS A 186 -12.16 -4.29 -19.82
CA CYS A 186 -11.41 -3.06 -20.06
C CYS A 186 -9.89 -3.28 -20.04
N LEU A 187 -9.42 -4.20 -19.19
CA LEU A 187 -8.02 -4.59 -19.11
C LEU A 187 -7.46 -5.15 -20.42
N LEU A 188 -8.26 -5.92 -21.16
CA LEU A 188 -7.86 -6.50 -22.44
C LEU A 188 -7.56 -5.42 -23.49
N PHE A 189 -8.17 -4.24 -23.37
CA PHE A 189 -7.87 -3.10 -24.24
C PHE A 189 -6.62 -2.34 -23.82
N GLY A 190 -6.02 -2.67 -22.67
CA GLY A 190 -4.80 -2.07 -22.15
C GLY A 190 -3.50 -2.52 -22.81
N GLY A 191 -3.58 -3.39 -23.83
CA GLY A 191 -2.42 -3.97 -24.53
C GLY A 191 -1.86 -5.20 -23.81
N THR A 192 -1.05 -6.00 -24.52
CA THR A 192 -0.36 -7.19 -23.97
C THR A 192 1.17 -7.03 -23.96
N ASP A 193 1.63 -5.80 -24.15
CA ASP A 193 3.06 -5.47 -24.18
C ASP A 193 3.64 -5.44 -22.76
N ILE A 194 4.97 -5.49 -22.67
CA ILE A 194 5.70 -5.43 -21.40
C ILE A 194 5.33 -4.16 -20.62
N GLY A 195 4.88 -4.32 -19.38
CA GLY A 195 4.43 -3.21 -18.54
C GLY A 195 3.01 -2.71 -18.84
N SER A 196 2.25 -3.45 -19.65
CA SER A 196 0.85 -3.11 -19.91
C SER A 196 -0.03 -3.41 -18.70
N VAL A 197 -1.16 -2.69 -18.61
CA VAL A 197 -2.09 -2.87 -17.47
C VAL A 197 -2.65 -4.30 -17.39
N HIS A 198 -2.75 -4.98 -18.53
CA HIS A 198 -3.15 -6.39 -18.59
C HIS A 198 -2.10 -7.30 -17.95
N GLU A 199 -0.85 -7.16 -18.35
CA GLU A 199 0.26 -7.97 -17.83
C GLU A 199 0.46 -7.70 -16.33
N LEU A 200 0.42 -6.44 -15.91
CA LEU A 200 0.47 -6.06 -14.49
C LEU A 200 -0.65 -6.72 -13.66
N PHE A 201 -1.75 -7.14 -14.26
CA PHE A 201 -2.79 -7.87 -13.54
C PHE A 201 -2.59 -9.39 -13.56
N TYR A 202 -2.06 -9.96 -14.64
CA TYR A 202 -1.96 -11.42 -14.85
C TYR A 202 -0.58 -12.03 -14.58
N GLU A 203 0.47 -11.23 -14.54
CA GLU A 203 1.80 -11.73 -14.24
C GLU A 203 2.11 -11.57 -12.74
N PRO A 204 2.69 -12.60 -12.07
CA PRO A 204 3.08 -12.51 -10.67
C PRO A 204 4.40 -11.78 -10.45
N THR A 205 5.29 -11.81 -11.45
CA THR A 205 6.70 -11.38 -11.39
C THR A 205 6.88 -9.87 -11.25
N TYR A 206 5.83 -9.07 -11.48
CA TYR A 206 5.94 -7.61 -11.46
C TYR A 206 5.89 -7.02 -10.05
N VAL A 207 6.77 -6.03 -9.85
CA VAL A 207 6.88 -5.22 -8.64
C VAL A 207 5.51 -4.63 -8.29
N LEU A 208 5.09 -4.84 -7.04
CA LEU A 208 3.80 -4.37 -6.53
C LEU A 208 3.61 -2.86 -6.77
N ASP A 209 4.68 -2.08 -6.75
CA ASP A 209 4.71 -0.64 -6.97
C ASP A 209 4.07 -0.23 -8.31
N GLU A 210 4.45 -0.88 -9.41
CA GLU A 210 3.90 -0.58 -10.73
C GLU A 210 2.42 -0.96 -10.83
N ARG A 211 2.06 -2.12 -10.27
CA ARG A 211 0.67 -2.61 -10.20
C ARG A 211 -0.23 -1.67 -9.44
N VAL A 212 0.24 -1.17 -8.30
CA VAL A 212 -0.49 -0.19 -7.49
C VAL A 212 -0.66 1.11 -8.26
N GLY A 213 0.37 1.55 -8.98
CA GLY A 213 0.31 2.71 -9.87
C GLY A 213 -0.73 2.57 -10.99
N ALA A 214 -0.83 1.40 -11.61
CA ALA A 214 -1.70 1.14 -12.76
C ALA A 214 -3.14 0.72 -12.41
N LEU A 215 -3.33 -0.03 -11.32
CA LEU A 215 -4.61 -0.70 -10.99
C LEU A 215 -5.22 -0.21 -9.67
N GLY A 216 -4.41 0.40 -8.81
CA GLY A 216 -4.78 0.74 -7.43
C GLY A 216 -4.31 -0.31 -6.42
N MET A 217 -4.14 0.14 -5.17
CA MET A 217 -3.61 -0.66 -4.07
C MET A 217 -4.49 -1.88 -3.77
N HIS A 218 -5.81 -1.73 -3.85
CA HIS A 218 -6.74 -2.81 -3.52
C HIS A 218 -6.59 -4.00 -4.47
N GLN A 219 -6.42 -3.75 -5.77
CA GLN A 219 -6.22 -4.81 -6.75
C GLN A 219 -4.84 -5.43 -6.62
N GLY A 220 -3.79 -4.62 -6.42
CA GLY A 220 -2.45 -5.12 -6.15
C GLY A 220 -2.43 -6.06 -4.94
N PHE A 221 -3.10 -5.67 -3.85
CA PHE A 221 -3.13 -6.45 -2.61
C PHE A 221 -3.95 -7.74 -2.71
N VAL A 222 -5.15 -7.71 -3.31
CA VAL A 222 -5.95 -8.93 -3.52
C VAL A 222 -5.20 -9.93 -4.39
N ARG A 223 -4.47 -9.42 -5.38
CA ARG A 223 -3.65 -10.23 -6.27
C ARG A 223 -2.46 -10.86 -5.56
N ASP A 224 -1.78 -10.10 -4.70
CA ASP A 224 -0.70 -10.59 -3.86
C ASP A 224 -1.18 -11.72 -2.92
N ILE A 225 -2.31 -11.53 -2.23
CA ILE A 225 -2.92 -12.60 -1.41
C ILE A 225 -3.23 -13.83 -2.26
N ARG A 226 -3.79 -13.65 -3.46
CA ARG A 226 -4.14 -14.77 -4.35
C ARG A 226 -2.89 -15.54 -4.74
N TYR A 227 -1.81 -14.85 -5.10
CA TYR A 227 -0.53 -15.47 -5.40
C TYR A 227 0.00 -16.25 -4.18
N PHE A 228 0.01 -15.62 -3.01
CA PHE A 228 0.44 -16.24 -1.76
C PHE A 228 -0.33 -17.53 -1.41
N VAL A 229 -1.66 -17.53 -1.58
CA VAL A 229 -2.52 -18.65 -1.18
C VAL A 229 -2.54 -19.78 -2.21
N PHE A 230 -2.49 -19.46 -3.51
CA PHE A 230 -2.75 -20.43 -4.56
C PHE A 230 -1.52 -20.80 -5.40
N ASP A 231 -0.48 -19.97 -5.42
CA ASP A 231 0.62 -20.07 -6.39
C ASP A 231 2.00 -20.23 -5.72
N SER A 232 2.13 -19.88 -4.43
CA SER A 232 3.34 -20.08 -3.62
C SER A 232 3.78 -21.54 -3.42
N GLY A 233 3.08 -22.50 -4.01
CA GLY A 233 3.48 -23.91 -4.07
C GLY A 233 4.20 -24.31 -5.37
N SER A 234 4.33 -23.39 -6.34
CA SER A 234 5.20 -23.56 -7.51
C SER A 234 6.53 -22.86 -7.23
N ASN A 235 7.59 -23.64 -7.13
CA ASN A 235 8.90 -23.25 -6.59
C ASN A 235 9.74 -22.39 -7.56
N ASP A 236 9.18 -21.35 -8.17
CA ASP A 236 9.94 -20.45 -9.05
C ASP A 236 9.61 -19.01 -8.70
N LEU A 237 10.05 -18.52 -7.53
CA LEU A 237 10.28 -17.09 -7.33
C LEU A 237 11.25 -16.88 -6.16
N GLU A 238 12.50 -17.27 -6.41
CA GLU A 238 13.63 -16.58 -5.82
C GLU A 238 13.52 -15.14 -6.33
N LEU A 239 12.97 -14.26 -5.49
CA LEU A 239 13.01 -12.83 -5.76
C LEU A 239 14.48 -12.48 -5.97
N GLU A 240 14.81 -12.01 -7.17
CA GLU A 240 16.01 -11.23 -7.47
C GLU A 240 16.22 -10.21 -6.34
N LEU A 241 17.04 -10.62 -5.39
CA LEU A 241 17.82 -9.77 -4.49
C LEU A 241 19.20 -9.52 -5.12
N GLU A 242 19.26 -9.45 -6.45
CA GLU A 242 20.40 -8.88 -7.18
C GLU A 242 20.09 -7.39 -7.45
N GLY A 243 20.88 -6.41 -7.05
CA GLY A 243 22.05 -6.43 -6.18
C GLY A 243 22.29 -5.00 -5.71
N GLU A 244 22.28 -4.79 -4.40
CA GLU A 244 23.23 -3.85 -3.80
C GLU A 244 24.37 -4.73 -3.29
N HIS A 245 25.54 -4.55 -3.90
CA HIS A 245 26.79 -5.22 -3.56
C HIS A 245 26.97 -5.33 -2.04
N THR A 246 26.71 -6.52 -1.50
CA THR A 246 27.33 -6.94 -0.26
C THR A 246 28.62 -7.60 -0.68
N GLU A 247 29.72 -6.84 -0.61
CA GLU A 247 31.06 -7.42 -0.75
C GLU A 247 31.18 -8.61 0.22
N GLU A 248 31.40 -9.79 -0.36
CA GLU A 248 31.88 -10.96 0.35
C GLU A 248 33.19 -10.60 1.05
N SER A 249 33.11 -10.28 2.34
CA SER A 249 34.28 -10.29 3.22
C SER A 249 34.47 -11.72 3.73
N SER A 250 35.41 -12.41 3.08
CA SER A 250 36.02 -13.64 3.58
C SER A 250 36.64 -13.41 4.98
N PRO A 251 36.67 -14.41 5.88
CA PRO A 251 36.78 -14.20 7.31
C PRO A 251 38.24 -13.98 7.72
N ILE A 252 38.48 -12.92 8.49
CA ILE A 252 39.71 -12.79 9.27
C ILE A 252 39.34 -12.77 10.75
N ALA A 253 39.75 -13.84 11.43
CA ALA A 253 39.72 -13.99 12.86
C ALA A 253 40.62 -12.97 13.56
N GLY A 254 40.14 -12.39 14.66
CA GLY A 254 40.96 -11.58 15.56
C GLY A 254 40.15 -11.01 16.71
N GLU A 255 40.32 -11.59 17.90
CA GLU A 255 39.69 -11.21 19.16
C GLU A 255 39.97 -9.74 19.55
N GLY A 256 38.99 -9.08 20.17
CA GLY A 256 39.15 -7.74 20.75
C GLY A 256 37.86 -7.21 21.38
N GLN A 257 37.81 -7.18 22.70
CA GLN A 257 36.64 -7.00 23.55
C GLN A 257 36.39 -5.50 23.93
N ILE A 258 35.11 -5.13 24.17
CA ILE A 258 34.56 -4.01 25.01
C ILE A 258 34.86 -2.56 24.52
N LEU A 259 33.98 -1.54 24.57
CA LEU A 259 33.13 -1.07 25.68
C LEU A 259 32.15 0.04 25.22
N PHE A 260 30.91 -0.02 25.73
CA PHE A 260 29.93 1.08 25.76
C PHE A 260 30.46 2.28 26.57
N ASN A 261 30.29 3.52 26.09
CA ASN A 261 29.66 4.55 26.93
C ASN A 261 29.07 5.72 26.12
N ALA A 262 27.98 6.26 26.67
CA ALA A 262 27.20 7.39 26.18
C ALA A 262 27.73 8.75 26.68
N GLU A 263 27.08 9.81 26.18
CA GLU A 263 26.92 11.18 26.72
C GLU A 263 27.54 12.34 25.91
N ASP A 264 26.69 12.99 25.11
CA ASP A 264 26.73 14.43 24.72
C ASP A 264 26.60 15.33 25.98
N PRO A 265 26.96 16.65 26.03
CA PRO A 265 26.50 17.69 25.06
C PRO A 265 27.26 19.06 24.91
N ILE A 266 26.87 19.85 23.87
CA ILE A 266 26.82 21.34 23.69
C ILE A 266 28.10 22.21 23.40
N ILE A 267 28.25 22.67 22.12
CA ILE A 267 28.36 24.04 21.48
C ILE A 267 29.09 25.23 22.22
N PRO A 268 29.69 26.30 21.59
CA PRO A 268 30.39 26.54 20.30
C PRO A 268 31.76 27.32 20.39
N GLY A 269 32.56 27.28 19.31
CA GLY A 269 33.25 28.44 18.71
C GLY A 269 34.55 29.00 19.30
N SER A 270 35.64 29.00 18.51
CA SER A 270 36.50 30.17 18.21
C SER A 270 37.70 29.76 17.34
N GLU A 271 38.03 30.61 16.37
CA GLU A 271 39.18 30.51 15.46
C GLU A 271 40.54 30.77 16.15
N GLU A 272 41.59 30.37 15.43
CA GLU A 272 43.00 30.83 15.47
C GLU A 272 44.08 30.06 16.29
N ASP A 273 45.10 29.69 15.50
CA ASP A 273 46.55 29.65 15.77
C ASP A 273 47.28 28.37 16.25
N LEU A 274 47.87 27.71 15.23
CA LEU A 274 49.30 27.43 15.03
C LEU A 274 50.09 26.53 16.03
N ALA A 275 50.34 25.31 15.52
CA ALA A 275 51.57 24.51 15.56
C ALA A 275 52.13 24.03 16.91
N THR A 276 52.25 22.70 17.08
CA THR A 276 53.53 21.94 17.10
C THR A 276 53.25 20.43 17.11
N GLU A 277 54.09 19.68 16.42
CA GLU A 277 54.09 18.25 16.08
C GLU A 277 53.87 17.24 17.22
N SER A 278 53.03 16.23 16.97
CA SER A 278 53.36 14.80 17.18
C SER A 278 52.29 13.93 16.49
N GLY A 279 52.53 13.56 15.23
CA GLY A 279 51.61 12.77 14.42
C GLY A 279 51.87 11.26 14.55
N ASP A 280 50.92 10.57 15.17
CA ASP A 280 50.62 9.14 15.01
C ASP A 280 50.42 8.83 13.50
N PRO A 281 50.75 7.63 12.97
CA PRO A 281 50.82 7.41 11.54
C PRO A 281 49.41 7.45 10.96
N SER A 282 49.07 8.57 10.30
CA SER A 282 47.88 8.67 9.48
C SER A 282 47.93 7.55 8.45
N VAL A 283 46.93 6.67 8.45
CA VAL A 283 46.63 5.80 7.32
C VAL A 283 46.50 6.70 6.09
N ILE A 284 47.49 6.61 5.20
CA ILE A 284 47.46 7.32 3.92
C ILE A 284 46.36 6.64 3.11
N ILE A 285 45.20 7.29 3.00
CA ILE A 285 44.16 6.86 2.07
C ILE A 285 44.67 7.18 0.68
N ASP A 286 45.06 6.14 -0.07
CA ASP A 286 45.45 6.28 -1.46
C ASP A 286 44.25 6.79 -2.27
N ARG A 287 44.41 7.98 -2.85
CA ARG A 287 43.44 8.61 -3.75
C ARG A 287 43.91 8.56 -5.20
N SER A 288 44.94 7.77 -5.48
CA SER A 288 45.32 7.46 -6.86
C SER A 288 44.13 6.80 -7.55
N PRO A 289 43.92 7.06 -8.86
CA PRO A 289 42.87 6.38 -9.60
C PRO A 289 43.11 4.87 -9.54
N ASN A 290 42.07 4.10 -9.23
CA ASN A 290 42.12 2.65 -9.36
C ASN A 290 42.13 2.30 -10.86
N VAL A 291 43.31 2.34 -11.47
CA VAL A 291 43.51 1.91 -12.86
C VAL A 291 43.77 0.41 -12.81
N MET A 292 42.79 -0.37 -13.26
CA MET A 292 43.02 -1.77 -13.59
C MET A 292 43.63 -1.82 -14.99
N ASP A 293 44.88 -2.28 -15.10
CA ASP A 293 45.54 -2.56 -16.38
C ASP A 293 44.94 -3.82 -17.01
N ILE A 294 43.76 -3.67 -17.61
CA ILE A 294 43.09 -4.73 -18.36
C ILE A 294 43.69 -4.75 -19.77
N ASP A 295 44.28 -5.87 -20.16
CA ASP A 295 44.83 -6.09 -21.50
C ASP A 295 43.70 -6.46 -22.48
N PHE A 296 43.00 -5.44 -22.98
CA PHE A 296 41.90 -5.60 -23.92
C PHE A 296 42.32 -6.25 -25.25
N GLU A 297 43.58 -6.11 -25.68
CA GLU A 297 44.07 -6.72 -26.92
C GLU A 297 44.07 -8.25 -26.82
N THR A 298 44.47 -8.78 -25.66
CA THR A 298 44.45 -10.23 -25.43
C THR A 298 43.03 -10.78 -25.28
N LEU A 299 42.11 -10.03 -24.67
CA LEU A 299 40.72 -10.41 -24.53
C LEU A 299 40.01 -10.47 -25.88
N ILE A 300 40.21 -9.46 -26.74
CA ILE A 300 39.66 -9.44 -28.10
C ILE A 300 40.20 -10.60 -28.95
N ALA A 301 41.47 -10.96 -28.77
CA ALA A 301 42.10 -12.05 -29.52
C ALA A 301 41.67 -13.46 -29.05
N THR A 302 41.19 -13.58 -27.82
CA THR A 302 40.81 -14.88 -27.21
C THR A 302 39.30 -15.10 -27.24
N GLU A 303 38.50 -14.06 -27.48
CA GLU A 303 37.04 -14.13 -27.45
C GLU A 303 36.46 -14.74 -28.75
N GLU A 304 35.66 -15.79 -28.60
CA GLU A 304 35.02 -16.50 -29.71
C GLU A 304 33.62 -15.94 -30.02
N ASP A 305 32.98 -15.26 -29.05
CA ASP A 305 31.66 -14.65 -29.20
C ASP A 305 31.74 -13.25 -29.85
N GLU A 306 31.00 -13.07 -30.94
CA GLU A 306 31.02 -11.85 -31.75
C GLU A 306 30.42 -10.63 -31.01
N ASP A 307 29.42 -10.86 -30.16
CA ASP A 307 28.76 -9.79 -29.40
C ASP A 307 29.63 -9.32 -28.22
N VAL A 308 30.36 -10.24 -27.59
CA VAL A 308 31.29 -9.94 -26.48
C VAL A 308 32.54 -9.25 -27.00
N ARG A 309 33.07 -9.68 -28.15
CA ARG A 309 34.20 -9.02 -28.81
C ARG A 309 33.92 -7.56 -29.14
N ALA A 310 32.71 -7.25 -29.60
CA ALA A 310 32.29 -5.88 -29.92
C ALA A 310 32.25 -4.95 -28.68
N MET A 311 32.06 -5.50 -27.48
CA MET A 311 32.09 -4.71 -26.24
C MET A 311 33.51 -4.37 -25.77
N HIS A 312 34.52 -5.10 -26.24
CA HIS A 312 35.93 -4.83 -25.94
C HIS A 312 36.57 -3.84 -26.94
N GLU A 313 35.89 -3.52 -28.05
CA GLU A 313 36.28 -2.48 -29.00
C GLU A 313 35.71 -1.11 -28.54
N TYR A 314 36.40 -0.42 -27.61
CA TYR A 314 36.02 0.93 -27.16
C TYR A 314 37.19 1.93 -27.20
#